data_AF-A0A9J7MKF2-F1
#
_entry.id   AF-A0A9J7MKF2-F1
#
_cell.length_a   1.000
_cell.length_b   1.000
_cell.length_c   1.000
_cell.angle_alpha   90.00
_cell.angle_beta   90.00
_cell.angle_gamma   90.00
#
_symmetry.space_group_name_H-M   'P 1'
#
loop_
_entity.id
_entity.type
_entity.pdbx_description
1 polymer ?
#
loop_
_entity_poly.entity_id
_entity_poly.type
_entity_poly.pdbx_seq_one_letter_code
_entity_poly.pdbx_strand_id
1 'polypeptide(L)'
;MPVGPLFSIQCEDVEGPVDILLPHVLCLADATELNPEDLQVVHVVGDSPELLPVTELTPSHAVTRFKKGSLFGAVGRTEKVLGISRNGLLTAFAAVNESDFSRLKVYIVSNTTIMHESLQKNEKGWNFAPCDYRTCELKPGAVYYLEGSITNGRDMSVSSSPQVC
;
A
#
# COMPACT_ATOMS: atom_id res chain seq x y z
N MET A 1 -12.99 1.67 8.08
CA MET A 1 -11.56 1.29 8.15
C MET A 1 -10.80 1.88 6.97
N PRO A 2 -9.60 2.45 7.14
CA PRO A 2 -8.80 2.95 6.02
C PRO A 2 -8.43 1.84 5.04
N VAL A 3 -8.55 2.12 3.74
CA VAL A 3 -8.19 1.18 2.67
C VAL A 3 -7.18 1.76 1.68
N GLY A 4 -6.68 2.96 1.93
CA GLY A 4 -5.67 3.63 1.12
C GLY A 4 -4.96 4.75 1.90
N PRO A 5 -3.99 5.43 1.28
CA PRO A 5 -3.35 6.60 1.85
C PRO A 5 -4.30 7.80 1.98
N LEU A 6 -3.91 8.74 2.85
CA LEU A 6 -4.57 10.03 3.00
C LEU A 6 -3.78 11.08 2.21
N PHE A 7 -4.45 11.81 1.32
CA PHE A 7 -3.85 12.85 0.50
C PHE A 7 -4.25 14.23 1.00
N SER A 8 -3.28 15.15 1.02
CA SER A 8 -3.55 16.57 1.18
C SER A 8 -3.69 17.22 -0.19
N ILE A 9 -4.91 17.50 -0.64
CA ILE A 9 -5.20 18.11 -1.94
C ILE A 9 -5.69 19.53 -1.69
N GLN A 10 -4.81 20.52 -1.79
CA GLN A 10 -5.17 21.94 -1.66
C GLN A 10 -5.53 22.48 -3.04
N CYS A 11 -6.82 22.53 -3.35
CA CYS A 11 -7.30 23.07 -4.62
C CYS A 11 -8.58 23.87 -4.42
N GLU A 12 -8.49 25.19 -4.61
CA GLU A 12 -9.59 26.13 -4.39
C GLU A 12 -10.34 26.48 -5.68
N ASP A 13 -9.70 26.39 -6.84
CA ASP A 13 -10.26 26.84 -8.11
C ASP A 13 -10.36 25.67 -9.09
N VAL A 14 -11.54 25.06 -9.14
CA VAL A 14 -11.87 24.00 -10.09
C VAL A 14 -13.16 24.40 -10.82
N GLU A 15 -13.04 24.68 -12.11
CA GLU A 15 -14.21 24.90 -12.96
C GLU A 15 -14.80 23.56 -13.41
N GLY A 16 -16.08 23.35 -13.12
CA GLY A 16 -16.81 22.17 -13.55
C GLY A 16 -16.64 20.93 -12.66
N PRO A 17 -17.33 19.84 -13.01
CA PRO A 17 -17.33 18.61 -12.23
C PRO A 17 -16.01 17.86 -12.47
N VAL A 18 -15.16 17.77 -11.44
CA VAL A 18 -13.92 17.00 -11.47
C VAL A 18 -14.05 15.78 -10.59
N ASP A 19 -13.60 14.64 -11.11
CA ASP A 19 -13.48 13.41 -10.34
C ASP A 19 -12.03 13.19 -9.93
N ILE A 20 -11.84 12.70 -8.71
CA ILE A 20 -10.54 12.33 -8.18
C ILE A 20 -10.46 10.82 -8.04
N LEU A 21 -9.31 10.28 -8.42
CA LEU A 21 -8.98 8.86 -8.32
C LEU A 21 -8.09 8.68 -7.10
N LEU A 22 -8.63 8.09 -6.03
CA LEU A 22 -7.89 7.84 -4.81
C LEU A 22 -7.42 6.38 -4.79
N PRO A 23 -6.11 6.11 -4.75
CA PRO A 23 -5.60 4.75 -4.72
C PRO A 23 -6.03 4.02 -3.44
N HIS A 24 -6.25 2.72 -3.55
CA HIS A 24 -6.47 1.82 -2.42
C HIS A 24 -5.56 0.59 -2.51
N VAL A 25 -5.41 -0.10 -1.39
CA VAL A 25 -4.53 -1.27 -1.27
C VAL A 25 -5.28 -2.60 -1.33
N LEU A 26 -6.61 -2.59 -1.51
CA LEU A 26 -7.40 -3.82 -1.62
C LEU A 26 -7.01 -4.61 -2.88
N CYS A 27 -6.86 -5.92 -2.74
CA CYS A 27 -6.67 -6.86 -3.84
C CYS A 27 -8.03 -7.26 -4.38
N LEU A 28 -8.57 -6.45 -5.29
CA LEU A 28 -9.85 -6.73 -5.94
C LEU A 28 -9.60 -7.48 -7.25
N ALA A 29 -10.24 -8.63 -7.43
CA ALA A 29 -10.31 -9.29 -8.74
C ALA A 29 -11.32 -8.55 -9.65
N ASP A 30 -11.23 -8.78 -10.97
CA ASP A 30 -12.11 -8.18 -11.99
C ASP A 30 -13.62 -8.48 -11.78
N ALA A 31 -13.97 -9.36 -10.84
CA ALA A 31 -15.34 -9.66 -10.46
C ALA A 31 -15.56 -9.67 -8.92
N THR A 32 -16.21 -8.61 -8.42
CA THR A 32 -17.32 -8.67 -7.44
C THR A 32 -17.08 -9.08 -5.97
N GLU A 33 -15.99 -8.69 -5.32
CA GLU A 33 -15.95 -8.79 -3.84
C GLU A 33 -16.60 -7.59 -3.12
N LEU A 34 -16.62 -6.43 -3.77
CA LEU A 34 -17.16 -5.20 -3.22
C LEU A 34 -17.91 -4.39 -4.26
N ASN A 35 -18.95 -3.71 -3.79
CA ASN A 35 -19.61 -2.66 -4.54
C ASN A 35 -19.04 -1.28 -4.14
N PRO A 36 -19.17 -0.25 -4.99
CA PRO A 36 -18.81 1.12 -4.62
C PRO A 36 -19.43 1.60 -3.29
N GLU A 37 -20.65 1.15 -2.96
CA GLU A 37 -21.37 1.48 -1.71
C GLU A 37 -20.76 0.90 -0.43
N ASP A 38 -19.88 -0.10 -0.55
CA ASP A 38 -19.13 -0.66 0.57
C ASP A 38 -17.92 0.22 0.95
N LEU A 39 -17.55 1.15 0.07
CA LEU A 39 -16.49 2.13 0.25
C LEU A 39 -17.05 3.57 0.26
N GLN A 40 -16.32 4.45 0.93
CA GLN A 40 -16.57 5.88 0.97
C GLN A 40 -15.22 6.61 0.94
N VAL A 41 -15.26 7.90 0.63
CA VAL A 41 -14.08 8.76 0.76
C VAL A 41 -14.29 9.66 1.96
N VAL A 42 -13.39 9.57 2.93
CA VAL A 42 -13.34 10.58 3.98
C VAL A 42 -12.78 11.85 3.37
N HIS A 43 -13.52 12.94 3.52
CA HIS A 43 -13.11 14.27 3.13
C HIS A 43 -13.11 15.14 4.38
N VAL A 44 -11.99 15.80 4.68
CA VAL A 44 -11.86 16.61 5.89
C VAL A 44 -11.52 18.05 5.50
N VAL A 45 -12.32 18.98 6.04
CA VAL A 45 -12.10 20.43 5.94
C VAL A 45 -12.06 20.99 7.35
N GLY A 46 -10.91 21.56 7.73
CA GLY A 46 -10.66 21.93 9.13
C GLY A 46 -10.78 20.70 10.04
N ASP A 47 -11.67 20.77 11.03
CA ASP A 47 -11.93 19.68 11.98
C ASP A 47 -13.22 18.90 11.68
N SER A 48 -13.84 19.11 10.51
CA SER A 48 -15.12 18.51 10.15
C SER A 48 -14.95 17.43 9.07
N PRO A 49 -15.02 16.14 9.43
CA PRO A 49 -15.02 15.05 8.46
C PRO A 49 -16.41 14.85 7.85
N GLU A 50 -16.46 14.64 6.53
CA GLU A 50 -17.62 14.13 5.81
C GLU A 50 -17.27 12.86 5.01
N LEU A 51 -18.27 12.07 4.66
CA LEU A 51 -18.11 10.86 3.84
C LEU A 51 -18.74 11.10 2.47
N LEU A 52 -17.90 11.10 1.44
CA LEU A 52 -18.31 11.21 0.06
C LEU A 52 -18.57 9.82 -0.54
N PRO A 53 -19.56 9.68 -1.43
CA PRO A 53 -19.82 8.43 -2.11
C PRO A 53 -18.71 8.11 -3.10
N VAL A 54 -18.42 6.82 -3.25
CA VAL A 54 -17.60 6.31 -4.35
C VAL A 54 -18.52 6.11 -5.56
N THR A 55 -18.20 6.77 -6.67
CA THR A 55 -18.98 6.70 -7.93
C THR A 55 -18.55 5.52 -8.79
N GLU A 56 -17.27 5.16 -8.72
CA GLU A 56 -16.69 4.04 -9.44
C GLU A 56 -15.59 3.40 -8.58
N LEU A 57 -15.55 2.07 -8.57
CA LEU A 57 -14.52 1.28 -7.91
C LEU A 57 -13.80 0.46 -8.98
N THR A 58 -12.50 0.68 -9.09
CA THR A 58 -11.61 -0.06 -9.99
C THR A 58 -10.73 -1.00 -9.16
N PRO A 59 -9.93 -1.90 -9.77
CA PRO A 59 -9.01 -2.75 -9.01
C PRO A 59 -7.94 -2.00 -8.20
N SER A 60 -7.72 -0.70 -8.43
CA SER A 60 -6.66 0.08 -7.79
C SER A 60 -7.09 1.42 -7.20
N HIS A 61 -8.26 1.94 -7.58
CA HIS A 61 -8.72 3.28 -7.20
C HIS A 61 -10.21 3.29 -6.87
N ALA A 62 -10.56 4.12 -5.87
CA ALA A 62 -11.91 4.57 -5.61
C ALA A 62 -12.08 5.97 -6.18
N VAL A 63 -13.09 6.15 -7.04
CA VAL A 63 -13.41 7.43 -7.69
C VAL A 63 -14.47 8.15 -6.90
N THR A 64 -14.29 9.45 -6.67
CA THR A 64 -15.32 10.31 -6.08
C THR A 64 -15.32 11.70 -6.72
N ARG A 65 -16.43 12.42 -6.57
CA ARG A 65 -16.51 13.81 -7.01
C ARG A 65 -15.65 14.67 -6.10
N PHE A 66 -14.76 15.45 -6.71
CA PHE A 66 -13.97 16.43 -5.98
C PHE A 66 -14.86 17.43 -5.26
N LYS A 67 -14.48 17.76 -4.02
CA LYS A 67 -14.97 18.91 -3.29
C LYS A 67 -13.78 19.73 -2.83
N LYS A 68 -13.96 21.04 -2.64
CA LYS A 68 -12.90 21.88 -2.07
C LYS A 68 -12.60 21.41 -0.65
N GLY A 69 -11.33 21.32 -0.30
CA GLY A 69 -10.90 20.93 1.03
C GLY A 69 -9.43 20.61 1.09
N SER A 70 -9.01 19.98 2.18
CA SER A 70 -7.60 19.69 2.43
C SER A 70 -7.28 18.21 2.39
N LEU A 71 -8.07 17.32 3.01
CA LEU A 71 -7.70 15.91 3.14
C LEU A 71 -8.70 14.95 2.51
N PHE A 72 -8.20 13.94 1.81
CA PHE A 72 -8.98 12.89 1.14
C PHE A 72 -8.40 11.50 1.39
N GLY A 73 -9.23 10.53 1.73
CA GLY A 73 -8.78 9.14 1.89
C GLY A 73 -9.90 8.11 1.72
N ALA A 74 -9.62 7.02 1.02
CA ALA A 74 -10.57 5.94 0.85
C ALA A 74 -10.72 5.13 2.15
N VAL A 75 -11.97 4.90 2.55
CA VAL A 75 -12.36 4.08 3.70
C VAL A 75 -13.41 3.06 3.28
N GLY A 76 -13.37 1.87 3.88
CA GLY A 76 -14.37 0.83 3.67
C GLY A 76 -15.09 0.47 4.96
N ARG A 77 -16.31 -0.05 4.84
CA ARG A 77 -17.02 -0.65 5.98
C ARG A 77 -16.25 -1.84 6.51
N THR A 78 -16.00 -1.87 7.81
CA THR A 78 -15.07 -2.84 8.41
C THR A 78 -15.51 -4.28 8.11
N GLU A 79 -16.78 -4.59 8.28
CA GLU A 79 -17.38 -5.90 8.02
C GLU A 79 -17.28 -6.35 6.55
N LYS A 80 -17.08 -5.42 5.62
CA LYS A 80 -16.90 -5.68 4.19
C LYS A 80 -15.44 -5.83 3.82
N VAL A 81 -14.55 -4.99 4.36
CA VAL A 81 -13.16 -4.89 3.91
C VAL A 81 -12.14 -5.61 4.78
N LEU A 82 -12.55 -6.14 5.94
CA LEU A 82 -11.66 -6.87 6.84
C LEU A 82 -11.25 -8.23 6.24
N GLY A 83 -12.17 -8.92 5.57
CA GLY A 83 -11.90 -10.21 4.94
C GLY A 83 -11.07 -10.13 3.65
N ILE A 84 -10.88 -8.93 3.12
CA ILE A 84 -10.29 -8.71 1.80
C ILE A 84 -8.78 -8.59 1.92
N SER A 85 -8.09 -9.36 1.06
CA SER A 85 -6.64 -9.31 0.88
C SER A 85 -6.19 -7.92 0.44
N ARG A 86 -4.95 -7.55 0.76
CA ARG A 86 -4.32 -6.30 0.33
C ARG A 86 -3.14 -6.59 -0.58
N ASN A 87 -2.97 -5.76 -1.59
CA ASN A 87 -1.78 -5.74 -2.44
C ASN A 87 -0.59 -5.29 -1.58
N GLY A 88 0.26 -6.26 -1.24
CA GLY A 88 1.46 -6.10 -0.44
C GLY A 88 2.73 -6.24 -1.27
N LEU A 89 3.80 -5.66 -0.74
CA LEU A 89 5.16 -5.77 -1.23
C LEU A 89 6.03 -6.26 -0.08
N LEU A 90 6.65 -7.41 -0.29
CA LEU A 90 7.76 -7.88 0.51
C LEU A 90 9.04 -7.42 -0.19
N THR A 91 9.91 -6.70 0.50
CA THR A 91 11.19 -6.26 -0.07
C THR A 91 12.31 -6.37 0.95
N ALA A 92 13.49 -6.76 0.48
CA ALA A 92 14.66 -6.98 1.31
C ALA A 92 15.85 -6.17 0.82
N PHE A 93 16.60 -5.62 1.76
CA PHE A 93 17.81 -4.84 1.53
C PHE A 93 18.98 -5.41 2.32
N ALA A 94 20.10 -5.64 1.64
CA ALA A 94 21.34 -6.12 2.23
C ALA A 94 22.31 -4.97 2.46
N ALA A 95 23.04 -4.99 3.57
CA ALA A 95 24.12 -4.03 3.82
C ALA A 95 25.24 -4.21 2.78
N VAL A 96 25.74 -3.10 2.26
CA VAL A 96 26.82 -3.06 1.24
C VAL A 96 28.22 -3.08 1.90
N ASN A 97 28.28 -3.10 3.23
CA ASN A 97 29.53 -2.92 3.97
C ASN A 97 30.35 -4.22 4.04
N GLU A 98 31.67 -4.10 4.00
CA GLU A 98 32.62 -5.18 4.28
C GLU A 98 32.77 -5.41 5.80
N SER A 99 31.71 -5.86 6.46
CA SER A 99 31.78 -6.29 7.85
C SER A 99 31.59 -7.79 7.99
N ASP A 100 32.14 -8.37 9.06
CA ASP A 100 31.99 -9.78 9.41
C ASP A 100 30.52 -10.22 9.61
N PHE A 101 29.59 -9.26 9.72
CA PHE A 101 28.16 -9.50 9.84
C PHE A 101 27.42 -8.91 8.64
N SER A 102 26.75 -9.76 7.87
CA SER A 102 25.76 -9.31 6.88
C SER A 102 24.47 -8.92 7.59
N ARG A 103 23.96 -7.72 7.31
CA ARG A 103 22.66 -7.25 7.81
C ARG A 103 21.64 -7.27 6.69
N LEU A 104 20.49 -7.90 6.96
CA LEU A 104 19.33 -7.91 6.08
C LEU A 104 18.21 -7.11 6.75
N LYS A 105 17.61 -6.20 6.01
CA LYS A 105 16.37 -5.51 6.39
C LYS A 105 15.26 -5.99 5.50
N VAL A 106 14.15 -6.40 6.09
CA VAL A 106 13.00 -6.92 5.36
C VAL A 106 11.77 -6.11 5.73
N TYR A 107 11.02 -5.72 4.72
CA TYR A 107 9.82 -4.89 4.85
C TYR A 107 8.63 -5.59 4.21
N ILE A 108 7.51 -5.62 4.94
CA ILE A 108 6.19 -5.95 4.39
C ILE A 108 5.38 -4.65 4.43
N VAL A 109 5.09 -4.11 3.25
CA VAL A 109 4.41 -2.82 3.10
C VAL A 109 3.30 -2.91 2.05
N SER A 110 2.47 -1.88 1.97
CA SER A 110 1.53 -1.74 0.84
C SER A 110 2.29 -1.63 -0.48
N ASN A 111 1.83 -2.35 -1.51
CA ASN A 111 2.42 -2.30 -2.84
C ASN A 111 1.99 -1.01 -3.57
N THR A 112 2.61 0.11 -3.23
CA THR A 112 2.42 1.39 -3.91
C THR A 112 3.75 1.95 -4.38
N THR A 113 3.74 2.69 -5.49
CA THR A 113 4.94 3.32 -6.05
C THR A 113 5.65 4.21 -5.02
N ILE A 114 4.87 4.99 -4.26
CA ILE A 114 5.38 5.89 -3.21
C ILE A 114 6.15 5.10 -2.14
N MET A 115 5.64 3.95 -1.70
CA MET A 115 6.31 3.11 -0.71
C MET A 115 7.61 2.52 -1.27
N HIS A 116 7.59 2.07 -2.51
CA HIS A 116 8.78 1.52 -3.17
C HIS A 116 9.90 2.57 -3.29
N GLU A 117 9.58 3.76 -3.79
CA GLU A 117 10.53 4.87 -3.91
C GLU A 117 11.06 5.34 -2.55
N SER A 118 10.18 5.43 -1.54
CA SER A 118 10.56 5.85 -0.19
C SER A 118 11.52 4.87 0.46
N LEU A 119 11.26 3.56 0.36
CA LEU A 119 12.15 2.53 0.90
C LEU A 119 13.51 2.54 0.19
N GLN A 120 13.53 2.58 -1.14
CA GLN A 120 14.77 2.63 -1.90
C GLN A 120 15.62 3.87 -1.55
N LYS A 121 15.00 5.04 -1.45
CA LYS A 121 15.69 6.29 -1.10
C LYS A 121 16.28 6.23 0.31
N ASN A 122 15.50 5.78 1.29
CA ASN A 122 15.92 5.72 2.68
C ASN A 122 17.07 4.71 2.88
N GLU A 123 16.94 3.51 2.31
CA GLU A 123 17.94 2.46 2.50
C GLU A 123 19.25 2.74 1.76
N LYS A 124 19.19 3.34 0.56
CA LYS A 124 20.39 3.83 -0.13
C LYS A 124 21.16 4.85 0.70
N GLY A 125 20.46 5.74 1.43
CA GLY A 125 21.08 6.70 2.34
C GLY A 125 21.82 6.06 3.53
N TRP A 126 21.57 4.77 3.79
CA TRP A 126 22.14 4.02 4.92
C TRP A 126 23.09 2.90 4.49
N ASN A 127 23.57 2.91 3.24
CA ASN A 127 24.44 1.89 2.64
C ASN A 127 23.81 0.49 2.58
N PHE A 128 22.51 0.44 2.28
CA PHE A 128 21.80 -0.79 1.96
C PHE A 128 21.41 -0.82 0.48
N ALA A 129 21.55 -2.00 -0.14
CA ALA A 129 21.15 -2.24 -1.53
C ALA A 129 19.97 -3.22 -1.58
N PRO A 130 19.00 -3.03 -2.49
CA PRO A 130 17.91 -3.97 -2.69
C PRO A 130 18.47 -5.32 -3.15
N CYS A 131 17.97 -6.42 -2.60
CA CYS A 131 18.45 -7.77 -2.89
C CYS A 131 17.34 -8.79 -3.19
N ASP A 132 16.11 -8.56 -2.72
CA ASP A 132 14.93 -9.35 -3.08
C ASP A 132 13.67 -8.49 -3.02
N TYR A 133 12.69 -8.84 -3.84
CA TYR A 133 11.34 -8.28 -3.73
C TYR A 133 10.30 -9.23 -4.32
N ARG A 134 9.11 -9.23 -3.72
CA ARG A 134 7.98 -10.04 -4.17
C ARG A 134 6.66 -9.35 -3.84
N THR A 135 5.74 -9.33 -4.80
CA THR A 135 4.35 -8.95 -4.54
C THR A 135 3.64 -10.08 -3.78
N CYS A 136 2.83 -9.72 -2.79
CA CYS A 136 2.11 -10.69 -1.97
C CYS A 136 0.72 -10.19 -1.60
N GLU A 137 -0.13 -11.10 -1.17
CA GLU A 137 -1.44 -10.76 -0.61
C GLU A 137 -1.37 -10.71 0.92
N LEU A 138 -1.80 -9.57 1.47
CA LEU A 138 -1.78 -9.29 2.89
C LEU A 138 -3.19 -9.28 3.48
N LYS A 139 -3.49 -10.24 4.35
CA LYS A 139 -4.72 -10.30 5.13
C LYS A 139 -4.51 -9.60 6.47
N PRO A 140 -5.41 -8.71 6.88
CA PRO A 140 -5.25 -7.98 8.13
C PRO A 140 -5.38 -8.96 9.30
N GLY A 141 -4.46 -8.86 10.25
CA GLY A 141 -4.38 -9.78 11.40
C GLY A 141 -3.75 -11.14 11.11
N ALA A 142 -3.36 -11.44 9.87
CA ALA A 142 -2.62 -12.66 9.56
C ALA A 142 -1.16 -12.58 10.03
N VAL A 143 -0.62 -13.73 10.41
CA VAL A 143 0.80 -13.91 10.76
C VAL A 143 1.54 -14.39 9.53
N TYR A 144 2.64 -13.72 9.21
CA TYR A 144 3.50 -14.04 8.07
C TYR A 144 4.85 -14.54 8.58
N TYR A 145 5.33 -15.65 8.00
CA TYR A 145 6.64 -16.21 8.30
C TYR A 145 7.63 -15.81 7.22
N LEU A 146 8.79 -15.30 7.65
CA LEU A 146 9.92 -15.04 6.78
C LEU A 146 10.86 -16.25 6.86
N GLU A 147 11.01 -16.92 5.74
CA GLU A 147 12.03 -17.96 5.57
C GLU A 147 13.11 -17.43 4.63
N GLY A 148 14.37 -17.68 4.97
CA GLY A 148 15.51 -17.26 4.18
C GLY A 148 16.68 -18.21 4.35
N SER A 149 17.43 -18.42 3.26
CA SER A 149 18.69 -19.15 3.25
C SER A 149 19.86 -18.16 3.18
N ILE A 150 20.90 -18.40 3.97
CA ILE A 150 22.14 -17.61 3.97
C ILE A 150 23.25 -18.45 3.38
N THR A 151 23.96 -17.92 2.38
CA THR A 151 25.02 -18.69 1.69
C THR A 151 26.31 -17.92 1.59
N ASN A 152 27.39 -18.54 2.06
CA ASN A 152 28.75 -18.02 1.99
C ASN A 152 29.31 -18.15 0.55
N GLY A 153 29.05 -17.15 -0.28
CA GLY A 153 30.00 -16.71 -1.31
C GLY A 153 30.25 -17.57 -2.55
N ARG A 154 29.41 -18.56 -2.89
CA ARG A 154 29.33 -19.07 -4.28
C ARG A 154 27.88 -19.26 -4.68
N ASP A 155 27.45 -18.39 -5.60
CA ASP A 155 26.19 -18.35 -6.34
C ASP A 155 24.91 -18.56 -5.52
N MET A 156 24.19 -17.48 -5.19
CA MET A 156 22.78 -17.65 -4.78
C MET A 156 21.89 -16.42 -4.90
N SER A 157 20.65 -16.71 -5.28
CA SER A 157 19.48 -15.83 -5.30
C SER A 157 18.66 -16.01 -4.02
N VAL A 158 18.17 -14.91 -3.45
CA VAL A 158 17.20 -14.94 -2.36
C VAL A 158 15.81 -15.08 -2.98
N SER A 159 15.01 -16.02 -2.46
CA SER A 159 13.58 -16.11 -2.80
C SER A 159 12.76 -16.10 -1.52
N SER A 160 12.02 -15.04 -1.29
CA SER A 160 11.05 -14.96 -0.20
C SER A 160 9.67 -15.46 -0.65
N SER A 161 9.02 -16.30 0.18
CA SER A 161 7.68 -16.82 -0.11
C SER A 161 6.77 -16.74 1.10
N PRO A 162 6.07 -15.60 1.32
CA PRO A 162 5.08 -15.54 2.37
C PRO A 162 3.95 -16.54 2.06
N GLN A 163 3.73 -17.49 2.96
CA GLN A 163 2.58 -18.40 2.93
C GLN A 163 1.52 -17.93 3.92
N VAL A 164 0.25 -18.06 3.55
CA VAL A 164 -0.92 -17.82 4.40
C VAL A 164 -1.35 -19.18 4.98
N CYS A 165 -1.59 -19.26 6.30
CA CYS A 165 -2.21 -20.44 6.92
C CYS A 165 -3.65 -20.63 6.44
#